data_AF-A0A7L2MJY3-F1
#
_entry.id   AF-A0A7L2MJY3-F1
#
_cell.length_a   1.000
_cell.length_b   1.000
_cell.length_c   1.000
_cell.angle_alpha   90.00
_cell.angle_beta   90.00
_cell.angle_gamma   90.00
#
_symmetry.space_group_name_H-M   'P 1'
#
loop_
_entity.id
_entity.type
_entity.pdbx_description
1 polymer ?
#
loop_
_entity_poly.entity_id
_entity_poly.type
_entity_poly.pdbx_seq_one_letter_code
_entity_poly.pdbx_strand_id
1 'polypeptide(L)'
;ASQAAADARGRAERPQSAAASRIIGISLQEAQQILNVSSLNPEEIQKNYDHLFKVNDKSVGGSFYLQSKVVRAKERLDEELRIQAKGDKEKGRRAET
;
A
#
# COMPACT_ATOMS: atom_id res chain seq x y z
N ALA A 1 11.97 -31.71 -1.64
CA ALA A 1 12.04 -30.24 -1.79
C ALA A 1 10.65 -29.71 -2.15
N SER A 2 9.60 -30.09 -1.41
CA SER A 2 9.14 -29.56 -0.11
C SER A 2 8.35 -28.25 -0.29
N GLN A 3 7.02 -28.34 -0.18
CA GLN A 3 6.07 -27.21 -0.16
C GLN A 3 6.52 -26.05 0.75
N ALA A 4 7.30 -26.34 1.80
CA ALA A 4 7.91 -25.34 2.69
C ALA A 4 8.75 -24.26 1.95
N ALA A 5 9.36 -24.57 0.81
CA ALA A 5 10.06 -23.58 -0.02
C ALA A 5 9.09 -22.69 -0.83
N ALA A 6 7.89 -23.19 -1.15
CA ALA A 6 6.82 -22.41 -1.74
C ALA A 6 6.12 -21.51 -0.69
N ASP A 7 5.96 -21.99 0.55
CA ASP A 7 5.44 -21.18 1.66
C ASP A 7 6.43 -20.08 2.10
N ALA A 8 7.74 -20.32 1.99
CA ALA A 8 8.75 -19.28 2.19
C ALA A 8 8.65 -18.17 1.12
N ARG A 9 8.19 -18.47 -0.10
CA ARG A 9 7.82 -17.45 -1.11
C ARG A 9 6.52 -16.72 -0.78
N GLY A 10 5.70 -17.20 0.16
CA GLY A 10 4.55 -16.47 0.69
C GLY A 10 4.93 -15.25 1.53
N ARG A 11 6.20 -15.17 1.99
CA ARG A 11 6.79 -13.98 2.62
C ARG A 11 7.54 -13.07 1.63
N ALA A 12 7.63 -13.45 0.35
CA ALA A 12 8.12 -12.56 -0.70
C ALA A 12 6.96 -11.68 -1.15
N GLU A 13 7.20 -10.37 -1.30
CA GLU A 13 6.19 -9.44 -1.83
C GLU A 13 5.56 -10.03 -3.11
N ARG A 14 4.22 -10.00 -3.18
CA ARG A 14 3.49 -10.55 -4.32
C ARG A 14 4.01 -9.89 -5.60
N PRO A 15 4.18 -10.60 -6.72
CA PRO A 15 4.72 -10.01 -7.95
C PRO A 15 3.98 -8.74 -8.41
N GLN A 16 2.67 -8.69 -8.17
CA GLN A 16 1.81 -7.52 -8.43
C GLN A 16 2.12 -6.35 -7.50
N SER A 17 2.39 -6.61 -6.22
CA SER A 17 2.77 -5.60 -5.22
C SER A 17 4.14 -4.98 -5.57
N ALA A 18 5.12 -5.82 -5.93
CA ALA A 18 6.43 -5.36 -6.40
C ALA A 18 6.33 -4.58 -7.73
N ALA A 19 5.42 -4.96 -8.63
CA ALA A 19 5.13 -4.19 -9.85
C ALA A 19 4.51 -2.82 -9.53
N ALA A 20 3.56 -2.75 -8.59
CA ALA A 20 2.96 -1.49 -8.15
C ALA A 20 4.02 -0.53 -7.57
N SER A 21 4.94 -1.03 -6.76
CA SER A 21 6.05 -0.22 -6.22
C SER A 21 6.93 0.39 -7.33
N ARG A 22 7.18 -0.36 -8.42
CA ARG A 22 7.94 0.15 -9.58
C ARG A 22 7.18 1.21 -10.39
N ILE A 23 5.87 1.10 -10.48
CA ILE A 23 5.02 2.05 -11.23
C ILE A 23 4.83 3.35 -10.44
N ILE A 24 4.55 3.23 -9.14
CA ILE A 24 4.25 4.38 -8.27
C ILE A 24 5.54 5.06 -7.80
N GLY A 25 6.66 4.34 -7.77
CA GLY A 25 7.98 4.87 -7.47
C GLY A 25 8.34 4.91 -5.98
N ILE A 26 7.55 4.25 -5.12
CA ILE A 26 7.84 4.05 -3.70
C ILE A 26 7.46 2.63 -3.27
N SER A 27 8.14 2.11 -2.26
CA SER A 27 7.83 0.79 -1.70
C SER A 27 6.56 0.80 -0.84
N LEU A 28 5.99 -0.38 -0.57
CA LEU A 28 4.88 -0.51 0.37
C LEU A 28 5.28 -0.01 1.77
N GLN A 29 6.47 -0.40 2.22
CA GLN A 29 7.02 0.00 3.52
C GLN A 29 7.21 1.52 3.62
N GLU A 30 7.75 2.15 2.57
CA GLU A 30 7.91 3.62 2.52
C GLU A 30 6.54 4.31 2.59
N ALA A 31 5.55 3.82 1.87
CA ALA A 31 4.19 4.36 1.91
C ALA A 31 3.56 4.26 3.32
N GLN A 32 3.74 3.13 4.00
CA GLN A 32 3.30 2.93 5.38
C GLN A 32 3.99 3.89 6.36
N GLN A 33 5.29 4.12 6.19
CA GLN A 33 6.05 5.06 7.00
C GLN A 33 5.61 6.51 6.77
N ILE A 34 5.41 6.92 5.51
CA ILE A 34 4.94 8.28 5.18
C ILE A 34 3.57 8.55 5.78
N LEU A 35 2.63 7.59 5.71
CA LEU A 35 1.29 7.75 6.27
C LEU A 35 1.17 7.33 7.73
N ASN A 36 2.28 6.93 8.37
CA ASN A 36 2.33 6.48 9.75
C ASN A 36 1.25 5.43 10.08
N VAL A 37 1.18 4.37 9.27
CA VAL A 37 0.25 3.25 9.45
C VAL A 37 1.02 1.94 9.52
N SER A 38 0.61 1.05 10.42
CA SER A 38 1.22 -0.29 10.58
C SER A 38 0.40 -1.39 9.92
N SER A 39 -0.88 -1.13 9.65
CA SER A 39 -1.82 -2.06 9.05
C SER A 39 -2.45 -1.48 7.79
N LEU A 40 -2.93 -2.34 6.89
CA LEU A 40 -3.68 -1.92 5.70
C LEU A 40 -5.16 -1.75 6.04
N ASN A 41 -5.45 -0.84 6.98
CA ASN A 41 -6.80 -0.45 7.33
C ASN A 41 -7.22 0.78 6.51
N PRO A 42 -8.25 0.69 5.64
CA PRO A 42 -8.69 1.81 4.80
C PRO A 42 -9.08 3.07 5.59
N GLU A 43 -9.71 2.92 6.75
CA GLU A 43 -10.14 4.07 7.56
C GLU A 43 -8.95 4.80 8.18
N GLU A 44 -7.96 4.04 8.68
CA GLU A 44 -6.72 4.58 9.25
C GLU A 44 -5.90 5.31 8.17
N ILE A 45 -5.76 4.69 7.00
CA ILE A 45 -5.07 5.27 5.85
C ILE A 45 -5.71 6.59 5.43
N GLN A 46 -7.05 6.61 5.28
CA GLN A 46 -7.77 7.80 4.85
C GLN A 46 -7.66 8.93 5.89
N LYS A 47 -7.81 8.62 7.18
CA LYS A 47 -7.68 9.60 8.26
C LYS A 47 -6.28 10.23 8.30
N ASN A 48 -5.23 9.41 8.24
CA ASN A 48 -3.86 9.92 8.30
C ASN A 48 -3.49 10.69 7.03
N TYR A 49 -3.96 10.23 5.86
CA TYR A 49 -3.83 10.96 4.61
C TYR A 49 -4.45 12.35 4.69
N ASP A 50 -5.70 12.48 5.12
CA ASP A 50 -6.40 13.77 5.17
C ASP A 50 -5.70 14.75 6.11
N HIS A 51 -5.22 14.25 7.26
CA HIS A 51 -4.43 15.06 8.18
C HIS A 51 -3.12 15.53 7.55
N LEU A 52 -2.29 14.59 7.06
CA LEU A 52 -0.97 14.90 6.50
C LEU A 52 -1.06 15.74 5.23
N PHE A 53 -2.05 15.52 4.39
CA PHE A 53 -2.28 16.31 3.18
C PHE A 53 -2.62 17.75 3.52
N LYS A 54 -3.51 17.97 4.51
CA LYS A 54 -3.94 19.30 4.94
C LYS A 54 -2.80 20.10 5.58
N VAL A 55 -2.03 19.49 6.49
CA VAL A 55 -0.94 20.21 7.19
C VAL A 55 0.26 20.51 6.29
N ASN A 56 0.40 19.81 5.16
CA ASN A 56 1.44 20.06 4.16
C ASN A 56 0.98 20.96 3.01
N ASP A 57 -0.21 21.55 3.07
CA ASP A 57 -0.69 22.45 2.03
C ASP A 57 0.19 23.71 1.93
N LYS A 58 0.52 24.13 0.71
CA LYS A 58 1.33 25.32 0.46
C LYS A 58 0.72 26.58 1.07
N SER A 59 -0.61 26.69 1.10
CA SER A 59 -1.30 27.88 1.59
C SER A 59 -1.12 28.08 3.10
N VAL A 60 -0.74 27.04 3.83
CA VAL A 60 -0.48 27.09 5.28
C VAL A 60 1.01 26.98 5.62
N GLY A 61 1.89 27.21 4.63
CA GLY A 61 3.35 27.14 4.82
C GLY A 61 3.93 25.73 4.67
N GLY A 62 3.16 24.77 4.17
CA GLY A 62 3.63 23.42 3.86
C GLY A 62 4.45 23.35 2.56
N SER A 63 4.97 22.14 2.27
CA SER A 63 5.80 21.88 1.11
C SER A 63 5.05 21.05 0.07
N PHE A 64 5.07 21.51 -1.18
CA PHE A 64 4.56 20.74 -2.32
C PHE A 64 5.14 19.33 -2.39
N TYR A 65 6.43 19.23 -2.09
CA TYR A 65 7.17 17.99 -2.22
C TYR A 65 6.66 16.98 -1.18
N LEU A 66 6.48 17.44 0.06
CA LEU A 66 5.94 16.62 1.15
C LEU A 66 4.48 16.23 0.88
N GLN A 67 3.66 17.19 0.44
CA GLN A 67 2.27 16.91 0.05
C GLN A 67 2.21 15.88 -1.09
N SER A 68 3.06 16.02 -2.10
CA SER A 68 3.16 15.06 -3.22
C SER A 68 3.60 13.67 -2.73
N LYS A 69 4.52 13.58 -1.75
CA LYS A 69 4.92 12.31 -1.14
C LYS A 69 3.77 11.64 -0.38
N VAL A 70 2.96 12.43 0.34
CA VAL A 70 1.74 11.94 1.02
C VAL A 70 0.72 11.38 0.01
N VAL A 71 0.54 12.05 -1.14
CA VAL A 71 -0.33 11.56 -2.23
C VAL A 71 0.20 10.24 -2.80
N ARG A 72 1.50 10.15 -3.12
CA ARG A 72 2.11 8.92 -3.63
C ARG A 72 1.99 7.76 -2.65
N ALA A 73 2.17 8.02 -1.36
CA ALA A 73 1.99 7.04 -0.30
C ALA A 73 0.56 6.48 -0.30
N LYS A 74 -0.46 7.35 -0.39
CA LYS A 74 -1.85 6.92 -0.48
C LYS A 74 -2.11 6.05 -1.71
N GLU A 75 -1.70 6.51 -2.90
CA GLU A 75 -1.84 5.75 -4.15
C GLU A 75 -1.26 4.33 -4.01
N ARG A 76 -0.10 4.20 -3.34
CA ARG A 76 0.56 2.91 -3.14
C ARG A 76 -0.20 1.99 -2.19
N LEU A 77 -0.75 2.50 -1.10
CA LEU A 77 -1.53 1.72 -0.15
C LEU A 77 -2.89 1.31 -0.74
N ASP A 78 -3.55 2.21 -1.49
CA ASP A 78 -4.81 1.94 -2.16
C ASP A 78 -4.67 0.82 -3.21
N GLU A 79 -3.58 0.81 -3.99
CA GLU A 79 -3.31 -0.29 -4.92
C GLU A 79 -2.99 -1.60 -4.19
N GLU A 80 -2.34 -1.56 -3.02
CA GLU A 80 -2.12 -2.77 -2.21
C GLU A 80 -3.44 -3.37 -1.73
N LEU A 81 -4.36 -2.54 -1.21
CA LEU A 81 -5.70 -2.96 -0.82
C LEU A 81 -6.45 -3.61 -1.99
N ARG A 82 -6.32 -3.04 -3.19
CA ARG A 82 -6.92 -3.61 -4.41
C ARG A 82 -6.30 -4.97 -4.79
N ILE A 83 -4.98 -5.10 -4.68
CA ILE A 83 -4.25 -6.35 -4.94
C ILE A 83 -4.67 -7.44 -3.94
N GLN A 84 -4.84 -7.10 -2.66
CA GLN A 84 -5.32 -8.03 -1.63
C GLN A 84 -6.75 -8.48 -1.90
N ALA A 85 -7.67 -7.54 -2.13
CA ALA A 85 -9.07 -7.85 -2.44
C ALA A 85 -9.24 -8.76 -3.67
N LYS A 86 -8.41 -8.58 -4.71
CA LYS A 86 -8.40 -9.49 -5.88
C LYS A 86 -7.88 -10.88 -5.53
N GLY A 87 -6.80 -10.95 -4.75
CA GLY A 87 -6.23 -12.21 -4.30
C GLY A 87 -7.21 -13.05 -3.48
N ASP A 88 -8.00 -12.42 -2.62
CA ASP A 88 -8.97 -13.12 -1.78
C ASP A 88 -10.16 -13.64 -2.58
N LYS A 89 -10.64 -12.85 -3.57
CA LYS A 89 -11.68 -13.30 -4.51
C LYS A 89 -11.25 -14.52 -5.36
N GLU A 90 -9.99 -14.55 -5.79
CA GLU A 90 -9.45 -15.70 -6.54
C GLU A 90 -9.29 -16.95 -5.67
N LYS A 91 -8.92 -16.80 -4.40
CA LYS A 91 -8.84 -17.91 -3.43
C LYS A 91 -10.22 -18.48 -3.12
N GLY A 92 -11.22 -17.63 -2.88
CA GLY A 92 -12.61 -18.07 -2.61
C GLY A 92 -13.17 -18.92 -3.76
N ARG A 93 -12.99 -18.49 -5.01
CA ARG A 93 -13.44 -19.24 -6.19
C ARG A 93 -12.79 -20.60 -6.38
N ARG A 94 -11.52 -20.76 -5.96
CA ARG A 94 -10.80 -22.04 -6.07
C ARG A 94 -11.15 -23.02 -4.96
N ALA A 95 -11.70 -22.54 -3.84
CA ALA A 95 -12.14 -23.40 -2.74
C ALA A 95 -13.55 -23.98 -2.98
N GLU A 96 -14.31 -23.40 -3.92
CA GLU A 96 -15.68 -23.81 -4.28
C GLU A 96 -15.74 -24.80 -5.46
N THR A 97 -14.61 -25.08 -6.12
CA THR A 97 -14.47 -26.06 -7.23
C THR A 97 -13.64 -27.26 -6.80
#